data_AF-A0A8T7I4F0-F1
#
_entry.id   AF-A0A8T7I4F0-F1
#
_cell.length_a   1.000
_cell.length_b   1.000
_cell.length_c   1.000
_cell.angle_alpha   90.00
_cell.angle_beta   90.00
_cell.angle_gamma   90.00
#
_symmetry.space_group_name_H-M   'P 1'
#
loop_
_entity.id
_entity.type
_entity.pdbx_description
1 polymer ?
#
loop_
_entity_poly.entity_id
_entity_poly.type
_entity_poly.pdbx_seq_one_letter_code
_entity_poly.pdbx_strand_id
1 'polypeptide(L)'
;MRKCLVLLVILISANLFADSKEELIDDIFNEIVSNSSELKDLPQLFEETRTALIDTFKPRYKELKDPEIIALQEKLYSDVKASEMYLGYMEGLKKAFVEDLDQTFTVNELVALKKLLNDPLLAKLKSVQEKNLSSGDDFTEKWTSKNEKLVNNFLDRQKAINDKLKVSIMKSVKNKQN
;
A
#
# COMPACT_ATOMS: atom_id res chain seq x y z
N MET A 1 37.82 -20.51 -39.03
CA MET A 1 36.47 -20.16 -39.56
C MET A 1 35.32 -20.93 -38.91
N ARG A 2 35.30 -22.28 -38.87
CA ARG A 2 34.18 -23.04 -38.26
C ARG A 2 33.87 -22.69 -36.79
N LYS A 3 34.89 -22.40 -35.96
CA LYS A 3 34.69 -21.99 -34.55
C LYS A 3 34.06 -20.59 -34.40
N CYS A 4 34.36 -19.65 -35.30
CA CYS A 4 33.75 -18.30 -35.29
C CYS A 4 32.28 -18.33 -35.73
N LEU A 5 31.93 -19.22 -36.65
CA LEU A 5 30.56 -19.32 -37.19
C LEU A 5 29.59 -19.92 -36.15
N VAL A 6 30.06 -20.88 -35.34
CA VAL A 6 29.28 -21.44 -34.22
C VAL A 6 29.08 -20.40 -33.11
N LEU A 7 30.10 -19.61 -32.77
CA LEU A 7 29.98 -18.50 -31.82
C LEU A 7 28.97 -17.44 -32.28
N LEU A 8 28.96 -17.10 -33.57
CA LEU A 8 28.00 -16.15 -34.14
C LEU A 8 26.56 -16.69 -34.07
N VAL A 9 26.33 -17.97 -34.35
CA VAL A 9 25.00 -18.60 -34.26
C VAL A 9 24.51 -18.67 -32.81
N ILE A 10 25.39 -18.96 -31.86
CA ILE A 10 25.06 -18.97 -30.42
C ILE A 10 24.74 -17.55 -29.91
N LEU A 11 25.49 -16.54 -30.36
CA LEU A 11 25.24 -15.13 -29.99
C LEU A 11 23.95 -14.58 -30.60
N ILE A 12 23.62 -14.93 -31.85
CA ILE A 12 22.37 -14.50 -32.49
C ILE A 12 21.15 -15.16 -31.83
N SER A 13 21.25 -16.45 -31.49
CA SER A 13 20.16 -17.14 -30.78
C SER A 13 19.99 -16.59 -29.37
N ALA A 14 21.05 -16.33 -28.62
CA ALA A 14 20.97 -15.70 -27.30
C ALA A 14 20.28 -14.32 -27.33
N ASN A 15 20.56 -13.48 -28.35
CA ASN A 15 19.91 -12.18 -28.49
C ASN A 15 18.41 -12.30 -28.82
N LEU A 16 18.01 -13.22 -29.70
CA LEU A 16 16.59 -13.48 -29.99
C LEU A 16 15.81 -14.04 -28.78
N PHE A 17 16.49 -14.77 -27.89
CA PHE A 17 15.89 -15.27 -26.65
C PHE A 17 15.80 -14.20 -25.55
N ALA A 18 16.72 -13.23 -25.52
CA ALA A 18 16.66 -12.10 -24.59
C ALA A 18 15.48 -11.17 -24.93
N ASP A 19 15.35 -10.78 -26.20
CA ASP A 19 14.25 -9.92 -26.68
C ASP A 19 12.87 -10.56 -26.39
N SER A 20 12.74 -11.88 -26.54
CA SER A 20 11.50 -12.60 -26.26
C SER A 20 11.20 -12.82 -24.78
N LYS A 21 12.21 -12.77 -23.91
CA LYS A 21 12.02 -12.88 -22.46
C LYS A 21 11.59 -11.54 -21.86
N GLU A 22 12.27 -10.47 -22.25
CA GLU A 22 11.94 -9.11 -21.79
C GLU A 22 10.53 -8.70 -22.23
N GLU A 23 10.15 -8.95 -23.48
CA GLU A 23 8.79 -8.73 -23.99
C GLU A 23 7.74 -9.52 -23.19
N LEU A 24 8.04 -10.76 -22.84
CA LEU A 24 7.14 -11.60 -22.04
C LEU A 24 6.98 -11.09 -20.60
N ILE A 25 8.05 -10.57 -20.00
CA ILE A 25 8.02 -9.96 -18.68
C ILE A 25 7.20 -8.67 -18.70
N ASP A 26 7.39 -7.84 -19.74
CA ASP A 26 6.63 -6.60 -19.94
C ASP A 26 5.13 -6.87 -20.07
N ASP A 27 4.76 -7.89 -20.84
CA ASP A 27 3.37 -8.35 -20.96
C ASP A 27 2.79 -8.78 -19.61
N ILE A 28 3.54 -9.59 -18.84
CA ILE A 28 3.13 -10.06 -17.51
C ILE A 28 2.93 -8.87 -16.56
N PHE A 29 3.85 -7.90 -16.56
CA PHE A 29 3.74 -6.70 -15.75
C PHE A 29 2.48 -5.91 -16.10
N ASN A 30 2.25 -5.63 -17.39
CA ASN A 30 1.09 -4.88 -17.85
C ASN A 30 -0.22 -5.59 -17.50
N GLU A 31 -0.25 -6.91 -17.58
CA GLU A 31 -1.42 -7.72 -17.22
C GLU A 31 -1.68 -7.71 -15.70
N ILE A 32 -0.63 -7.75 -14.87
CA ILE A 32 -0.75 -7.61 -13.42
C ILE A 32 -1.28 -6.22 -13.04
N VAL A 33 -0.71 -5.15 -13.61
CA VAL A 33 -1.13 -3.77 -13.34
C VAL A 33 -2.57 -3.54 -13.80
N SER A 34 -2.95 -4.05 -14.97
CA SER A 34 -4.30 -3.86 -15.52
C SER A 34 -5.39 -4.59 -14.72
N ASN A 35 -5.04 -5.74 -14.13
CA ASN A 35 -5.96 -6.57 -13.37
C ASN A 35 -5.95 -6.32 -11.85
N SER A 36 -5.04 -5.48 -11.35
CA SER A 36 -5.00 -5.08 -9.94
C SER A 36 -5.62 -3.68 -9.80
N SER A 37 -6.73 -3.57 -9.08
CA SER A 37 -7.34 -2.28 -8.74
C SER A 37 -6.36 -1.39 -7.97
N GLU A 38 -5.58 -1.97 -7.06
CA GLU A 38 -4.59 -1.27 -6.24
C GLU A 38 -3.47 -0.66 -7.09
N LEU A 39 -2.94 -1.41 -8.07
CA LEU A 39 -1.84 -0.94 -8.91
C LEU A 39 -2.30 0.00 -10.03
N LYS A 40 -3.54 -0.15 -10.49
CA LYS A 40 -4.11 0.69 -11.56
C LYS A 40 -4.27 2.14 -11.14
N ASP A 41 -4.58 2.38 -9.87
CA ASP A 41 -4.84 3.72 -9.32
C ASP A 41 -3.57 4.36 -8.73
N LEU A 42 -2.46 3.61 -8.56
CA LEU A 42 -1.20 4.12 -8.03
C LEU A 42 -0.68 5.37 -8.77
N PRO A 43 -0.64 5.44 -10.11
CA PRO A 43 -0.14 6.63 -10.80
C PRO A 43 -0.92 7.89 -10.40
N GLN A 44 -2.25 7.78 -10.33
CA GLN A 44 -3.11 8.88 -9.90
C GLN A 44 -2.87 9.23 -8.43
N LEU A 45 -2.74 8.24 -7.55
CA LEU A 45 -2.46 8.46 -6.13
C LEU A 45 -1.13 9.20 -5.90
N PHE A 46 -0.09 8.85 -6.66
CA PHE A 46 1.20 9.54 -6.58
C PHE A 46 1.12 10.98 -7.08
N GLU A 47 0.39 11.24 -8.16
CA GLU A 47 0.16 12.61 -8.65
C GLU A 47 -0.67 13.46 -7.67
N GLU A 48 -1.71 12.88 -7.07
CA GLU A 48 -2.50 13.51 -6.03
C GLU A 48 -1.65 13.82 -4.80
N THR A 49 -0.82 12.86 -4.36
CA THR A 49 0.09 13.02 -3.22
C THR A 49 1.16 14.08 -3.51
N ARG A 50 1.71 14.09 -4.72
CA ARG A 50 2.68 15.09 -5.17
C ARG A 50 2.06 16.48 -5.16
N THR A 51 0.86 16.62 -5.69
CA THR A 51 0.12 17.88 -5.72
C THR A 51 -0.17 18.38 -4.30
N ALA A 52 -0.68 17.50 -3.43
CA ALA A 52 -0.94 17.81 -2.03
C ALA A 52 0.33 18.25 -1.29
N LEU A 53 1.46 17.56 -1.52
CA LEU A 53 2.75 17.95 -0.95
C LEU A 53 3.17 19.35 -1.41
N ILE A 54 3.14 19.62 -2.72
CA ILE A 54 3.49 20.94 -3.28
C ILE A 54 2.61 22.04 -2.65
N ASP A 55 1.31 21.79 -2.51
CA ASP A 55 0.37 22.74 -1.92
C ASP A 55 0.67 23.04 -0.44
N THR A 56 1.24 22.09 0.32
CA THR A 56 1.64 22.35 1.72
C THR A 56 2.75 23.40 1.85
N PHE A 57 3.56 23.59 0.81
CA PHE A 57 4.64 24.59 0.77
C PHE A 57 4.20 25.95 0.19
N LYS A 58 2.94 26.09 -0.23
CA LYS A 58 2.44 27.32 -0.84
C LYS A 58 2.57 28.50 0.14
N PRO A 59 3.16 29.64 -0.27
CA PRO A 59 3.40 30.75 0.65
C PRO A 59 2.12 31.31 1.26
N ARG A 60 2.15 31.58 2.56
CA ARG A 60 0.99 32.13 3.29
C ARG A 60 1.09 33.63 3.42
N TYR A 61 0.85 34.32 2.31
CA TYR A 61 0.96 35.79 2.19
C TYR A 61 0.11 36.59 3.19
N LYS A 62 -0.98 36.01 3.72
CA LYS A 62 -1.85 36.67 4.70
C LYS A 62 -1.34 36.56 6.14
N GLU A 63 -0.51 35.56 6.44
CA GLU A 63 -0.05 35.25 7.80
C GLU A 63 1.35 35.82 8.08
N LEU A 64 2.13 36.09 7.02
CA LEU A 64 3.50 36.56 7.11
C LEU A 64 3.62 38.02 6.69
N LYS A 65 4.31 38.82 7.51
CA LYS A 65 4.58 40.24 7.25
C LYS A 65 6.04 40.53 6.88
N ASP A 66 6.92 39.55 7.07
CA ASP A 66 8.35 39.69 6.81
C ASP A 66 8.67 39.33 5.34
N PRO A 67 9.15 40.30 4.53
CA PRO A 67 9.47 40.07 3.12
C PRO A 67 10.57 39.03 2.89
N GLU A 68 11.55 38.91 3.79
CA GLU A 68 12.63 37.92 3.66
C GLU A 68 12.10 36.50 3.86
N ILE A 69 11.19 36.32 4.83
CA ILE A 69 10.53 35.03 5.07
C ILE A 69 9.62 34.65 3.89
N ILE A 70 8.91 35.63 3.31
CA ILE A 70 8.08 35.41 2.12
C ILE A 70 8.94 34.95 0.94
N ALA A 71 10.07 35.62 0.68
CA ALA A 71 10.99 35.25 -0.40
C ALA A 71 11.58 33.84 -0.21
N LEU A 72 11.92 33.46 1.03
CA LEU A 72 12.40 32.10 1.34
C LEU A 72 11.31 31.05 1.12
N GLN A 73 10.06 31.33 1.48
CA GLN A 73 8.93 30.41 1.20
C GLN A 73 8.65 30.27 -0.29
N GLU A 74 8.68 31.37 -1.05
CA GLU A 74 8.52 31.34 -2.50
C GLU A 74 9.60 30.51 -3.18
N LYS A 75 10.85 30.67 -2.73
CA LYS A 75 11.97 29.86 -3.20
C LYS A 75 11.75 28.38 -2.88
N LEU A 76 11.43 28.04 -1.64
CA LEU A 76 11.19 26.65 -1.23
C LEU A 76 10.02 26.01 -2.00
N TYR A 77 8.91 26.76 -2.18
CA TYR A 77 7.78 26.32 -2.99
C TYR A 77 8.20 26.06 -4.44
N SER A 78 9.02 26.93 -5.02
CA SER A 78 9.54 26.75 -6.38
C SER A 78 10.48 25.55 -6.47
N ASP A 79 11.36 25.35 -5.50
CA ASP A 79 12.28 24.22 -5.43
C ASP A 79 11.52 22.89 -5.32
N VAL A 80 10.49 22.82 -4.47
CA VAL A 80 9.63 21.62 -4.33
C VAL A 80 8.81 21.37 -5.59
N LYS A 81 8.26 22.42 -6.22
CA LYS A 81 7.50 22.28 -7.48
C LYS A 81 8.38 21.81 -8.64
N ALA A 82 9.62 22.29 -8.70
CA ALA A 82 10.62 21.87 -9.68
C ALA A 82 11.22 20.50 -9.36
N SER A 83 11.01 19.98 -8.14
CA SER A 83 11.48 18.65 -7.79
C SER A 83 10.74 17.58 -8.60
N GLU A 84 11.51 16.57 -8.99
CA GLU A 84 11.01 15.35 -9.62
C GLU A 84 10.51 14.35 -8.58
N MET A 85 10.18 14.79 -7.35
CA MET A 85 9.62 13.91 -6.33
C MET A 85 8.38 13.21 -6.87
N TYR A 86 8.37 11.88 -6.75
CA TYR A 86 7.36 10.97 -7.27
C TYR A 86 7.24 10.89 -8.81
N LEU A 87 7.98 11.71 -9.57
CA LEU A 87 8.07 11.55 -11.03
C LEU A 87 8.86 10.28 -11.36
N GLY A 88 8.43 9.57 -12.41
CA GLY A 88 9.08 8.32 -12.84
C GLY A 88 8.95 7.16 -11.86
N TYR A 89 8.15 7.28 -10.78
CA TYR A 89 7.98 6.20 -9.80
C TYR A 89 7.48 4.90 -10.46
N MET A 90 6.49 5.00 -11.34
CA MET A 90 5.95 3.83 -12.04
C MET A 90 6.98 3.21 -13.00
N GLU A 91 7.83 4.02 -13.62
CA GLU A 91 8.91 3.54 -14.47
C GLU A 91 9.99 2.84 -13.64
N GLY A 92 10.33 3.39 -12.48
CA GLY A 92 11.23 2.77 -11.50
C GLY A 92 10.68 1.45 -10.95
N LEU A 93 9.39 1.41 -10.62
CA LEU A 93 8.70 0.20 -10.16
C LEU A 93 8.65 -0.86 -11.27
N LYS A 94 8.32 -0.46 -12.50
CA LYS A 94 8.36 -1.35 -13.67
C LYS A 94 9.76 -1.93 -13.83
N LYS A 95 10.80 -1.08 -13.81
CA LYS A 95 12.18 -1.52 -14.00
C LYS A 95 12.62 -2.52 -12.93
N ALA A 96 12.34 -2.24 -11.65
CA ALA A 96 12.65 -3.15 -10.56
C ALA A 96 11.91 -4.49 -10.72
N PHE A 97 10.63 -4.44 -11.10
CA PHE A 97 9.84 -5.64 -11.31
C PHE A 97 10.34 -6.48 -12.49
N VAL A 98 10.70 -5.84 -13.60
CA VAL A 98 11.27 -6.50 -14.78
C VAL A 98 12.58 -7.18 -14.41
N GLU A 99 13.45 -6.48 -13.68
CA GLU A 99 14.74 -7.02 -13.23
C GLU A 99 14.56 -8.22 -12.29
N ASP A 100 13.64 -8.15 -11.33
CA ASP A 100 13.33 -9.25 -10.42
C ASP A 100 12.79 -10.48 -11.17
N LEU A 101 11.87 -10.28 -12.11
CA LEU A 101 11.32 -11.39 -12.90
C LEU A 101 12.35 -12.00 -13.84
N ASP A 102 13.22 -11.17 -14.44
CA ASP A 102 14.28 -11.65 -15.31
C ASP A 102 15.30 -12.50 -14.54
N GLN A 103 15.69 -12.06 -13.33
CA GLN A 103 16.64 -12.80 -12.51
C GLN A 103 16.05 -14.09 -11.92
N THR A 104 14.75 -14.09 -11.62
CA THR A 104 14.11 -15.18 -10.87
C THR A 104 13.58 -16.30 -11.76
N PHE A 105 13.00 -15.97 -12.92
CA PHE A 105 12.25 -16.94 -13.72
C PHE A 105 12.92 -17.26 -15.04
N THR A 106 12.86 -18.53 -15.43
CA THR A 106 13.16 -18.95 -16.80
C THR A 106 12.04 -18.56 -17.76
N VAL A 107 12.33 -18.49 -19.06
CA VAL A 107 11.33 -18.20 -20.10
C VAL A 107 10.13 -19.13 -20.01
N ASN A 108 10.35 -20.43 -19.77
CA ASN A 108 9.27 -21.40 -19.68
C ASN A 108 8.37 -21.18 -18.45
N GLU A 109 8.95 -20.77 -17.33
CA GLU A 109 8.20 -20.43 -16.12
C GLU A 109 7.41 -19.14 -16.31
N LEU A 110 7.97 -18.14 -17.00
CA LEU A 110 7.24 -16.92 -17.37
C LEU A 110 6.05 -17.23 -18.30
N VAL A 111 6.22 -18.12 -19.27
CA VAL A 111 5.11 -18.58 -20.13
C VAL A 111 4.03 -19.29 -19.31
N ALA A 112 4.42 -20.13 -18.35
CA ALA A 112 3.49 -20.79 -17.46
C ALA A 112 2.76 -19.79 -16.55
N LEU A 113 3.48 -18.79 -16.02
CA LEU A 113 2.92 -17.71 -15.21
C LEU A 113 1.90 -16.90 -16.00
N LYS A 114 2.22 -16.49 -17.24
CA LYS A 114 1.29 -15.77 -18.12
C LYS A 114 0.01 -16.57 -18.39
N LYS A 115 0.13 -17.89 -18.61
CA LYS A 115 -1.04 -18.77 -18.75
C LYS A 115 -1.87 -18.84 -17.48
N LEU A 116 -1.22 -18.93 -16.32
CA LEU A 116 -1.89 -18.98 -15.01
C LEU A 116 -2.63 -17.67 -14.71
N LEU A 117 -2.03 -16.52 -15.02
CA LEU A 117 -2.64 -15.19 -14.87
C LEU A 117 -3.94 -15.06 -15.67
N ASN A 118 -4.01 -15.72 -16.82
CA ASN A 118 -5.17 -15.77 -17.70
C ASN A 118 -6.17 -16.89 -17.36
N ASP A 119 -5.90 -17.70 -16.32
CA ASP A 119 -6.78 -18.81 -15.95
C ASP A 119 -8.06 -18.31 -15.24
N PRO A 120 -9.26 -18.64 -15.75
CA PRO A 120 -10.52 -18.28 -15.09
C PRO A 120 -10.66 -18.80 -13.65
N LEU A 121 -10.00 -19.90 -13.30
CA LEU A 121 -9.97 -20.42 -11.94
C LEU A 121 -9.17 -19.50 -11.01
N LEU A 122 -8.06 -18.94 -11.47
CA LEU A 122 -7.30 -17.97 -10.69
C LEU A 122 -8.13 -16.71 -10.44
N ALA A 123 -8.86 -16.22 -11.45
CA ALA A 123 -9.76 -15.08 -11.27
C ALA A 123 -10.85 -15.35 -10.23
N LYS A 124 -11.46 -16.55 -10.26
CA LYS A 124 -12.42 -16.97 -9.22
C LYS A 124 -11.77 -17.07 -7.83
N LEU A 125 -10.54 -17.58 -7.75
CA LEU A 125 -9.82 -17.69 -6.48
C LEU A 125 -9.52 -16.30 -5.88
N LYS A 126 -9.07 -15.34 -6.70
CA LYS A 126 -8.87 -13.94 -6.29
C LYS A 126 -10.17 -13.32 -5.75
N SER A 127 -11.29 -13.51 -6.44
CA SER A 127 -12.59 -13.02 -5.97
C SER A 127 -13.02 -13.63 -4.62
N VAL A 128 -12.75 -14.92 -4.40
CA VAL A 128 -12.99 -15.56 -3.10
C VAL A 128 -12.07 -14.98 -2.02
N GLN A 129 -10.80 -14.75 -2.34
CA GLN A 129 -9.83 -14.14 -1.41
C GLN A 129 -10.27 -12.73 -0.98
N GLU A 130 -10.64 -11.86 -1.92
CA GLU A 130 -11.14 -10.51 -1.64
C GLU A 130 -12.41 -10.53 -0.76
N LYS A 131 -13.33 -11.45 -1.06
CA LYS A 131 -14.54 -11.64 -0.24
C LYS A 131 -14.22 -12.14 1.17
N ASN A 132 -13.21 -12.99 1.32
CA ASN A 132 -12.79 -13.49 2.63
C ASN A 132 -12.07 -12.42 3.45
N LEU A 133 -11.24 -11.59 2.84
CA LEU A 133 -10.59 -10.45 3.51
C LEU A 133 -11.65 -9.50 4.07
N SER A 134 -12.60 -9.06 3.23
CA SER A 134 -13.70 -8.19 3.66
C SER A 134 -14.61 -8.83 4.73
N SER A 135 -14.89 -10.13 4.63
CA SER A 135 -15.66 -10.85 5.65
C SER A 135 -14.88 -10.98 6.97
N GLY A 136 -13.55 -11.11 6.91
CA GLY A 136 -12.66 -11.13 8.06
C GLY A 136 -12.61 -9.78 8.79
N ASP A 137 -12.55 -8.69 8.02
CA ASP A 137 -12.61 -7.33 8.57
C ASP A 137 -13.95 -7.07 9.26
N ASP A 138 -15.07 -7.40 8.61
CA ASP A 138 -16.42 -7.26 9.19
C ASP A 138 -16.59 -8.10 10.45
N PHE A 139 -16.07 -9.34 10.46
CA PHE A 139 -16.05 -10.16 11.67
C PHE A 139 -15.25 -9.50 12.79
N THR A 140 -14.05 -9.00 12.48
CA THR A 140 -13.14 -8.40 13.47
C THR A 140 -13.74 -7.13 14.07
N GLU A 141 -14.35 -6.28 13.23
CA GLU A 141 -15.05 -5.07 13.67
C GLU A 141 -16.23 -5.41 14.59
N LYS A 142 -17.09 -6.35 14.17
CA LYS A 142 -18.25 -6.80 14.97
C LYS A 142 -17.83 -7.44 16.28
N TRP A 143 -16.79 -8.28 16.26
CA TRP A 143 -16.25 -8.94 17.45
C TRP A 143 -15.68 -7.91 18.43
N THR A 144 -14.90 -6.95 17.93
CA THR A 144 -14.32 -5.85 18.72
C THR A 144 -15.41 -5.01 19.36
N SER A 145 -16.39 -4.53 18.58
CA SER A 145 -17.52 -3.74 19.09
C SER A 145 -18.33 -4.49 20.15
N LYS A 146 -18.56 -5.80 19.96
CA LYS A 146 -19.26 -6.62 20.95
C LYS A 146 -18.47 -6.76 22.25
N ASN A 147 -17.15 -6.93 22.16
CA ASN A 147 -16.29 -7.05 23.34
C ASN A 147 -16.13 -5.74 24.08
N GLU A 148 -16.02 -4.60 23.40
CA GLU A 148 -16.02 -3.28 24.04
C GLU A 148 -17.31 -3.07 24.85
N LYS A 149 -18.47 -3.43 24.29
CA LYS A 149 -19.75 -3.38 25.03
C LYS A 149 -19.74 -4.28 26.26
N LEU A 150 -19.16 -5.47 26.18
CA LEU A 150 -19.04 -6.37 27.33
C LEU A 150 -18.12 -5.78 28.41
N VAL A 151 -16.96 -5.25 28.02
CA VAL A 151 -16.00 -4.60 28.92
C VAL A 151 -16.65 -3.41 29.62
N ASN A 152 -17.33 -2.53 28.88
CA ASN A 152 -18.03 -1.38 29.47
C ASN A 152 -19.12 -1.81 30.46
N ASN A 153 -19.92 -2.83 30.11
CA ASN A 153 -20.90 -3.41 31.04
C ASN A 153 -20.25 -3.98 32.31
N PHE A 154 -19.06 -4.59 32.22
CA PHE A 154 -18.33 -5.06 33.40
C PHE A 154 -17.85 -3.91 34.26
N LEU A 155 -17.30 -2.85 33.65
CA LEU A 155 -16.86 -1.65 34.36
C LEU A 155 -18.01 -0.94 35.08
N ASP A 156 -19.16 -0.80 34.42
CA ASP A 156 -20.36 -0.20 35.03
C ASP A 156 -20.87 -1.02 36.22
N ARG A 157 -20.89 -2.35 36.09
CA ARG A 157 -21.26 -3.24 37.19
C ARG A 157 -20.27 -3.16 38.35
N GLN A 158 -18.98 -3.12 38.07
CA GLN A 158 -17.94 -2.97 39.09
C GLN A 158 -18.10 -1.65 39.85
N LYS A 159 -18.34 -0.54 39.13
CA LYS A 159 -18.60 0.77 39.71
C LYS A 159 -19.83 0.74 40.62
N ALA A 160 -20.94 0.16 40.14
CA ALA A 160 -22.16 0.05 40.92
C ALA A 160 -21.99 -0.78 42.22
N ILE A 161 -21.19 -1.86 42.16
CA ILE A 161 -20.83 -2.66 43.35
C ILE A 161 -20.02 -1.82 44.33
N ASN A 162 -18.99 -1.13 43.85
CA ASN A 162 -18.13 -0.28 44.67
C ASN A 162 -18.91 0.85 45.35
N ASP A 163 -19.83 1.50 44.62
CA ASP A 163 -20.68 2.55 45.17
C ASP A 163 -21.59 2.02 46.29
N LYS A 164 -22.20 0.83 46.10
CA LYS A 164 -23.01 0.17 47.14
C LYS A 164 -22.19 -0.22 48.37
N LEU A 165 -20.98 -0.74 48.18
CA LEU A 165 -20.07 -1.07 49.28
C LEU A 165 -19.69 0.19 50.07
N LYS A 166 -19.33 1.28 49.38
CA LYS A 166 -18.98 2.56 50.00
C LYS A 166 -20.12 3.11 50.86
N VAL A 167 -21.35 3.10 50.35
CA VAL A 167 -22.55 3.51 51.11
C VAL A 167 -22.76 2.63 52.34
N SER A 168 -22.59 1.31 52.19
CA SER A 168 -22.77 0.35 53.29
C SER A 168 -21.75 0.56 54.40
N ILE A 169 -20.48 0.79 54.03
CA ILE A 169 -19.41 1.13 54.98
C ILE A 169 -19.75 2.42 55.72
N MET A 170 -20.13 3.49 55.01
CA MET A 170 -20.48 4.77 55.63
C MET A 170 -21.65 4.64 56.63
N LYS A 171 -22.69 3.87 56.29
CA LYS A 171 -23.81 3.60 57.22
C LYS A 171 -23.35 2.84 58.46
N SER A 172 -22.46 1.85 58.30
CA SER A 172 -21.95 1.06 59.43
C SER A 172 -21.09 1.89 60.40
N VAL A 173 -20.35 2.87 59.90
CA VAL A 173 -19.55 3.79 60.73
C VAL A 173 -20.46 4.72 61.53
N LYS A 174 -21.51 5.26 60.91
CA LYS A 174 -22.46 6.18 61.57
C LYS A 174 -23.25 5.51 62.70
N ASN A 175 -23.60 4.23 62.54
CA ASN A 175 -24.28 3.44 63.58
C ASN A 175 -23.38 3.05 64.76
N LYS A 176 -22.04 3.14 64.63
CA LYS A 176 -21.10 2.87 65.74
C LYS A 176 -20.77 4.13 66.57
N GLN A 177 -21.25 5.29 66.16
CA GLN A 177 -21.01 6.59 66.83
C GLN A 177 -22.22 7.10 67.63
N ASN A 178 -23.35 6.38 67.59
CA ASN A 178 -24.52 6.57 68.45
C ASN A 178 -24.56 5.45 69.49
#